data_AF-A0AAJ1ESM2-F1
#
_entry.id   AF-A0AAJ1ESM2-F1
#
_cell.length_a   1.000
_cell.length_b   1.000
_cell.length_c   1.000
_cell.angle_alpha   90.00
_cell.angle_beta   90.00
_cell.angle_gamma   90.00
#
_symmetry.space_group_name_H-M   'P 1'
#
loop_
_entity.id
_entity.type
_entity.pdbx_description
1 polymer ?
#
loop_
_entity_poly.entity_id
_entity_poly.type
_entity_poly.pdbx_seq_one_letter_code
_entity_poly.pdbx_strand_id
1 'polypeptide(L)' 'FILPGGSEGGALLHLARTVCRRAERRMVALSQYEPLAPVLIAYINRLSDLLFTLARAVNREAGIEEIPW' A
#
# COMPACT_ATOMS: atom_id res chain seq x y z
N PHE A 1 -4.66 -13.75 5.29
CA PHE A 1 -3.94 -12.46 5.27
C PHE A 1 -2.47 -12.74 5.54
N ILE A 2 -1.54 -11.83 5.19
CA ILE A 2 -0.12 -11.96 5.57
C ILE A 2 0.23 -10.92 6.63
N LEU A 3 1.07 -11.29 7.58
CA LEU A 3 1.59 -10.35 8.56
C LEU A 3 2.52 -9.35 7.86
N PRO A 4 2.33 -8.03 8.02
CA PRO A 4 3.20 -7.05 7.39
C PRO A 4 4.60 -7.10 8.02
N GLY A 5 5.59 -7.51 7.25
CA GLY A 5 6.97 -7.63 7.71
C GLY A 5 7.86 -8.33 6.68
N GLY A 6 8.82 -9.11 7.18
CA GLY A 6 9.81 -9.82 6.38
C GLY A 6 11.16 -9.09 6.38
N SER A 7 11.66 -8.78 5.19
CA SER A 7 12.88 -7.96 5.02
C SER A 7 12.64 -6.51 5.43
N GLU A 8 13.71 -5.74 5.65
CA GLU A 8 13.60 -4.29 5.86
C GLU A 8 12.86 -3.61 4.70
N GLY A 9 13.20 -3.96 3.45
CA GLY A 9 12.53 -3.44 2.26
C GLY A 9 11.04 -3.82 2.18
N GLY A 10 10.70 -5.08 2.46
CA GLY A 10 9.32 -5.55 2.51
C GLY A 10 8.49 -4.84 3.61
N ALA A 11 9.07 -4.67 4.80
CA ALA A 11 8.45 -3.96 5.91
C ALA A 11 8.22 -2.48 5.59
N LEU A 12 9.19 -1.79 4.98
CA LEU A 12 9.05 -0.40 4.54
C LEU A 12 7.99 -0.25 3.44
N LEU A 13 7.86 -1.22 2.53
CA LEU A 13 6.79 -1.23 1.52
C LEU A 13 5.41 -1.45 2.14
N HIS A 14 5.30 -2.31 3.15
CA HIS A 14 4.08 -2.42 3.95
C HIS A 14 3.74 -1.13 4.69
N LEU A 15 4.72 -0.44 5.28
CA LEU A 15 4.53 0.88 5.88
C LEU A 15 4.04 1.89 4.85
N ALA A 16 4.71 1.99 3.70
CA ALA A 16 4.31 2.86 2.60
C ALA A 16 2.87 2.58 2.14
N ARG A 17 2.46 1.31 2.08
CA ARG A 17 1.07 0.92 1.80
C ARG A 17 0.10 1.53 2.80
N THR A 18 0.40 1.50 4.10
CA THR A 18 -0.49 2.10 5.12
C THR A 18 -0.59 3.62 4.98
N VAL A 19 0.52 4.29 4.61
CA VAL A 19 0.55 5.73 4.33
C VAL A 19 -0.29 6.04 3.09
N CYS A 20 -0.15 5.26 2.02
CA CYS A 20 -0.94 5.38 0.80
C CYS A 20 -2.45 5.26 1.09
N ARG A 21 -2.86 4.25 1.88
CA ARG A 21 -4.27 4.09 2.31
C ARG A 21 -4.75 5.23 3.22
N ARG A 22 -3.86 5.85 4.00
CA ARG A 22 -4.20 7.04 4.81
C ARG A 22 -4.40 8.27 3.92
N ALA A 23 -3.59 8.43 2.88
CA ALA A 23 -3.78 9.46 1.87
C ALA A 23 -5.09 9.26 1.11
N GLU A 24 -5.40 8.02 0.70
CA GLU A 24 -6.68 7.64 0.06
C GLU A 24 -7.89 8.15 0.87
N ARG A 25 -7.92 7.84 2.17
CA ARG A 25 -9.01 8.28 3.06
C ARG A 25 -9.14 9.80 3.13
N ARG A 26 -8.01 10.52 3.18
CA ARG A 26 -8.01 11.99 3.19
C ARG A 26 -8.50 12.56 1.86
N MET A 27 -8.14 11.96 0.74
CA MET A 27 -8.61 12.37 -0.58
C MET A 27 -10.11 12.12 -0.76
N VAL A 28 -10.63 10.98 -0.29
CA VAL A 28 -12.07 10.70 -0.29
C VAL A 28 -12.81 11.73 0.57
N ALA A 29 -12.30 12.06 1.76
CA ALA A 29 -12.89 13.10 2.60
C ALA A 29 -12.86 14.48 1.90
N LEU A 30 -11.73 14.86 1.29
CA LEU A 30 -11.62 16.12 0.55
C LEU A 30 -12.58 16.19 -0.65
N SER A 31 -12.81 15.07 -1.33
CA SER A 31 -13.71 15.01 -2.50
C SER A 31 -15.17 15.40 -2.18
N GLN A 32 -15.54 15.42 -0.90
CA GLN A 32 -16.87 15.86 -0.44
C GLN A 32 -16.99 17.39 -0.41
N TYR A 33 -15.87 18.11 -0.35
CA TYR A 33 -15.82 19.58 -0.24
C TYR A 33 -15.31 20.24 -1.51
N GLU A 34 -14.35 19.60 -2.21
CA GLU A 34 -13.75 20.12 -3.44
C GLU A 34 -13.75 19.06 -4.55
N PRO A 35 -14.02 19.43 -5.81
CA PRO A 35 -13.92 18.50 -6.93
C PRO A 35 -12.50 17.95 -7.07
N LEU A 36 -12.37 16.62 -6.96
CA LEU A 36 -11.14 15.91 -7.27
C LEU A 36 -11.35 15.08 -8.54
N ALA A 37 -10.34 15.06 -9.41
CA ALA A 37 -10.39 14.20 -10.59
C ALA A 37 -10.48 12.72 -10.16
N PRO A 38 -11.48 11.95 -10.62
CA PRO A 38 -11.69 10.56 -10.17
C PRO A 38 -10.47 9.66 -10.35
N VAL A 39 -9.65 9.95 -11.37
CA VAL A 39 -8.40 9.24 -11.66
C VAL A 39 -7.41 9.29 -10.50
N LEU A 40 -7.40 10.35 -9.69
CA LEU A 40 -6.47 10.49 -8.56
C LEU A 40 -6.79 9.50 -7.44
N ILE A 41 -8.07 9.33 -7.11
CA ILE A 41 -8.53 8.37 -6.10
C ILE A 41 -8.28 6.95 -6.61
N ALA A 42 -8.61 6.67 -7.88
CA ALA A 42 -8.35 5.38 -8.50
C ALA A 42 -6.85 5.03 -8.51
N TYR A 43 -5.99 6.01 -8.83
CA TYR A 43 -4.55 5.83 -8.83
C TYR A 43 -4.01 5.46 -7.46
N ILE A 44 -4.35 6.21 -6.40
CA ILE A 44 -3.89 5.94 -5.04
C ILE A 44 -4.41 4.60 -4.52
N ASN A 45 -5.61 4.21 -4.90
CA ASN A 45 -6.16 2.89 -4.60
C ASN A 45 -5.30 1.78 -5.22
N ARG A 46 -5.01 1.85 -6.53
CA ARG A 46 -4.16 0.88 -7.24
C ARG A 46 -2.71 0.89 -6.76
N LEU A 47 -2.16 2.06 -6.41
CA LEU A 47 -0.82 2.19 -5.84
C LEU A 47 -0.70 1.39 -4.53
N SER A 48 -1.74 1.40 -3.68
CA SER A 48 -1.72 0.61 -2.45
C SER A 48 -1.65 -0.91 -2.70
N ASP A 49 -2.25 -1.40 -3.79
CA ASP A 49 -2.17 -2.81 -4.20
C ASP A 49 -0.80 -3.14 -4.80
N LEU A 50 -0.21 -2.21 -5.57
CA LEU A 50 1.15 -2.34 -6.08
C LEU A 50 2.16 -2.44 -4.93
N LEU A 51 2.06 -1.56 -3.93
CA LEU A 51 2.95 -1.57 -2.76
C LEU A 51 2.87 -2.90 -1.98
N PHE A 52 1.68 -3.50 -1.90
CA PHE A 52 1.52 -4.85 -1.33
C PHE A 52 2.24 -5.92 -2.16
N THR A 53 2.09 -5.87 -3.48
CA THR A 53 2.73 -6.81 -4.40
C THR A 53 4.25 -6.68 -4.36
N LEU A 54 4.76 -5.44 -4.33
CA LEU A 54 6.19 -5.16 -4.22
C LEU A 54 6.77 -5.64 -2.89
N ALA A 55 6.06 -5.46 -1.77
CA ALA A 55 6.52 -5.95 -0.47
C ALA A 55 6.80 -7.46 -0.51
N ARG A 56 5.89 -8.22 -1.13
CA ARG A 56 6.03 -9.67 -1.32
C ARG A 56 7.13 -10.05 -2.31
N ALA A 57 7.28 -9.28 -3.38
CA ALA A 57 8.34 -9.50 -4.36
C ALA A 57 9.72 -9.33 -3.72
N VAL A 58 9.92 -8.27 -2.94
CA VAL A 58 11.17 -7.99 -2.23
C VAL A 58 11.45 -9.04 -1.15
N ASN A 59 10.44 -9.46 -0.38
CA ASN A 59 10.62 -10.56 0.57
C ASN A 59 11.03 -11.87 -0.11
N ARG A 60 10.40 -12.20 -1.25
CA ARG A 60 10.76 -13.37 -2.05
C ARG A 60 12.19 -13.29 -2.59
N GLU A 61 12.61 -12.13 -3.09
CA GLU A 61 13.99 -11.91 -3.57
C GLU A 61 15.02 -12.00 -2.45
N ALA A 62 14.65 -11.59 -1.22
CA ALA A 62 15.46 -11.74 -0.02
C ALA A 62 15.43 -13.17 0.58
N GLY A 63 14.67 -14.11 0.00
CA GLY A 63 14.53 -15.48 0.50
C GLY A 63 13.75 -15.59 1.81
N ILE A 64 12.93 -14.59 2.15
CA ILE A 64 12.12 -14.57 3.38
C ILE A 64 10.70 -15.07 3.07
N GLU A 65 10.25 -16.08 3.81
CA GLU A 65 8.90 -16.60 3.69
C GLU A 65 7.86 -15.66 4.32
N GLU A 66 6.69 -15.57 3.67
CA GLU A 66 5.56 -14.78 4.16
C GLU A 66 4.86 -15.50 5.31
N ILE A 67 4.58 -14.78 6.40
CA ILE A 67 3.89 -15.34 7.56
C ILE A 67 2.37 -15.16 7.36
N PRO A 68 1.59 -16.25 7.19
CA PRO A 68 0.14 -16.15 7.18
C PRO A 68 -0.38 -15.75 8.57
N TRP A 69 -1.44 -14.94 8.60
CA TRP A 69 -2.16 -14.58 9.82
C TRP A 69 -3.12 -15.68 10.23
#